data_AF-A0A1Y3EDG6-F1
#
_entry.id   AF-A0A1Y3EDG6-F1
#
_cell.length_a   1.000
_cell.length_b   1.000
_cell.length_c   1.000
_cell.angle_alpha   90.00
_cell.angle_beta   90.00
_cell.angle_gamma   90.00
#
_symmetry.space_group_name_H-M   'P 1'
#
loop_
_entity.id
_entity.type
_entity.pdbx_description
1 polymer ?
#
loop_
_entity_poly.entity_id
_entity_poly.type
_entity_poly.pdbx_seq_one_letter_code
_entity_poly.pdbx_strand_id
1 'polypeptide(L)'
;LAIRKPLHAKLFFKKWHLISLITLIYVASFVSVSYIFFWLTPTEITVNRCNKTQTLLMLKPINETVHPTVHQYVSVSLKVAPHLTCTVPLILLVVLNSLLLYYLRQGRKMSQMVANVNPSRIIELRVTLIVVSIIGTFLICQTPSGVLYVWESMQMNASNQQ
;
A
#
# COMPACT_ATOMS: atom_id res chain seq x y z
N LEU A 1 -6.34 -5.17 17.13
CA LEU A 1 -7.61 -5.63 17.76
C LEU A 1 -7.38 -6.76 18.77
N ALA A 2 -6.66 -7.82 18.41
CA ALA A 2 -6.40 -8.99 19.28
C ALA A 2 -5.82 -8.65 20.66
N ILE A 3 -4.84 -7.74 20.71
CA ILE A 3 -4.18 -7.33 21.97
C ILE A 3 -5.00 -6.25 22.71
N ARG A 4 -5.63 -5.32 21.98
CA ARG A 4 -6.37 -4.19 22.57
C ARG A 4 -7.74 -4.57 23.14
N LYS A 5 -8.46 -5.49 22.47
CA LYS A 5 -9.82 -5.94 22.82
C LYS A 5 -9.98 -7.42 22.48
N PRO A 6 -9.43 -8.35 23.27
CA PRO A 6 -9.39 -9.78 22.95
C PRO A 6 -10.79 -10.41 22.80
N LEU A 7 -11.78 -9.96 23.58
CA LEU A 7 -13.19 -10.40 23.49
C LEU A 7 -13.84 -10.00 22.16
N HIS A 8 -13.69 -8.73 21.75
CA HIS A 8 -14.17 -8.27 20.44
C HIS A 8 -13.41 -8.94 19.29
N ALA A 9 -12.11 -9.17 19.47
CA ALA A 9 -11.30 -9.89 18.49
C ALA A 9 -11.82 -11.31 18.29
N LYS A 10 -12.17 -12.04 19.34
CA LYS A 10 -12.72 -13.41 19.24
C LYS A 10 -14.05 -13.45 18.46
N LEU A 11 -14.87 -12.42 18.57
CA LEU A 11 -16.12 -12.26 17.81
C LEU A 11 -15.87 -11.87 16.34
N PHE A 12 -14.87 -11.01 16.10
CA PHE A 12 -14.57 -10.43 14.78
C PHE A 12 -13.69 -11.34 13.92
N PHE A 13 -12.75 -12.09 14.51
CA PHE A 13 -11.88 -13.06 13.83
C PHE A 13 -12.58 -14.40 13.53
N LYS A 14 -13.85 -14.35 13.12
CA LYS A 14 -14.48 -15.53 12.48
C LYS A 14 -13.91 -15.67 11.07
N LYS A 15 -13.66 -16.92 10.66
CA LYS A 15 -13.09 -17.26 9.34
C LYS A 15 -13.83 -16.57 8.19
N TRP A 16 -15.16 -16.48 8.26
CA TRP A 16 -15.99 -15.79 7.28
C TRP A 16 -15.75 -14.28 7.17
N HIS A 17 -15.56 -13.57 8.29
CA HIS A 17 -15.23 -12.13 8.25
C HIS A 17 -13.86 -11.89 7.62
N LEU A 18 -12.91 -12.79 7.87
CA LEU A 18 -11.56 -12.70 7.32
C LEU A 18 -11.55 -12.95 5.81
N ILE A 19 -12.29 -13.96 5.35
CA ILE A 19 -12.49 -14.23 3.92
C ILE A 19 -13.16 -13.03 3.25
N SER A 20 -14.26 -12.53 3.82
CA SER A 20 -14.99 -11.36 3.27
C SER A 20 -14.10 -10.13 3.17
N LEU A 21 -13.28 -9.85 4.20
CA LEU A 21 -12.34 -8.74 4.19
C LEU A 21 -11.27 -8.90 3.10
N ILE A 22 -10.70 -10.11 2.96
CA ILE A 22 -9.71 -10.40 1.91
C ILE A 22 -10.33 -10.21 0.52
N THR A 23 -11.52 -10.77 0.29
CA THR A 23 -12.23 -10.61 -1.00
C THR A 23 -12.51 -9.15 -1.30
N LEU A 24 -12.96 -8.36 -0.32
CA LEU A 24 -13.19 -6.94 -0.48
C LEU A 24 -11.90 -6.20 -0.87
N ILE A 25 -10.77 -6.50 -0.20
CA ILE A 25 -9.47 -5.92 -0.51
C ILE A 25 -9.05 -6.26 -1.94
N TYR A 26 -9.24 -7.52 -2.38
CA TYR A 26 -8.91 -7.94 -3.74
C TYR A 26 -9.75 -7.21 -4.79
N VAL A 27 -11.06 -7.14 -4.58
CA VAL A 27 -11.98 -6.45 -5.50
C VAL A 27 -11.64 -4.95 -5.58
N ALA A 28 -11.46 -4.29 -4.42
CA ALA A 28 -11.08 -2.88 -4.38
C ALA A 28 -9.73 -2.62 -5.06
N SER A 29 -8.74 -3.49 -4.82
CA SER A 29 -7.41 -3.38 -5.45
C SER A 29 -7.52 -3.54 -6.97
N PHE A 30 -8.27 -4.54 -7.44
CA PHE A 30 -8.47 -4.77 -8.87
C PHE A 30 -9.10 -3.54 -9.55
N VAL A 31 -10.16 -2.98 -8.96
CA VAL A 31 -10.79 -1.76 -9.49
C VAL A 31 -9.77 -0.62 -9.50
N SER A 32 -9.07 -0.37 -8.39
CA SER A 32 -8.10 0.73 -8.32
C SER A 32 -6.91 0.62 -9.28
N VAL A 33 -6.57 -0.58 -9.75
CA VAL A 33 -5.42 -0.84 -10.63
C VAL A 33 -5.86 -1.04 -12.08
N SER A 34 -7.16 -1.26 -12.33
CA SER A 34 -7.69 -1.52 -13.67
C SER A 34 -7.42 -0.40 -14.69
N TYR A 35 -7.15 0.83 -14.25
CA TYR A 35 -6.73 1.95 -15.12
C TYR A 35 -5.48 1.63 -15.95
N ILE A 36 -4.59 0.75 -15.44
CA ILE A 36 -3.38 0.29 -16.13
C ILE A 36 -3.72 -0.35 -17.48
N PHE A 37 -4.82 -1.11 -17.58
CA PHE A 37 -5.25 -1.73 -18.85
C PHE A 37 -5.64 -0.73 -19.92
N PHE A 38 -6.12 0.45 -19.52
CA PHE A 38 -6.49 1.52 -20.45
C PHE A 38 -5.31 2.44 -20.78
N TRP A 39 -4.33 2.52 -19.88
CA TRP A 39 -3.20 3.43 -19.97
C TRP A 39 -1.98 2.81 -20.68
N LEU A 40 -1.80 1.49 -20.60
CA LEU A 40 -0.69 0.78 -21.25
C LEU A 40 -1.15 0.05 -22.50
N THR A 41 -0.40 0.23 -23.58
CA THR A 41 -0.58 -0.55 -24.81
C THR A 41 0.71 -1.23 -25.22
N PRO A 42 0.65 -2.50 -25.67
CA PRO A 42 1.80 -3.15 -26.28
C PRO A 42 2.08 -2.47 -27.63
N THR A 43 3.24 -1.86 -27.73
CA THR A 43 3.77 -1.30 -28.98
C THR A 43 4.97 -2.12 -29.41
N GLU A 44 4.96 -2.59 -30.66
CA GLU A 44 6.11 -3.25 -31.25
C GLU A 44 7.11 -2.21 -31.68
N ILE A 45 8.33 -2.29 -31.15
CA ILE A 45 9.45 -1.45 -31.57
C ILE A 45 10.43 -2.32 -32.34
N THR A 46 10.77 -1.89 -33.55
CA THR A 46 11.83 -2.52 -34.35
C THR A 46 13.18 -2.04 -33.85
N VAL A 47 13.99 -2.96 -33.32
CA VAL A 47 15.35 -2.61 -32.89
C VAL A 47 16.27 -2.66 -34.12
N ASN A 48 16.60 -1.48 -34.65
CA ASN A 48 17.42 -1.30 -35.87
C ASN A 48 18.75 -2.06 -35.88
N ARG A 49 19.30 -2.41 -34.71
CA ARG A 49 20.59 -3.10 -34.60
C ARG A 49 20.55 -4.60 -34.88
N CYS A 50 19.38 -5.26 -34.80
CA CYS A 50 19.27 -6.72 -34.99
C CYS A 50 18.00 -7.17 -35.75
N ASN A 51 17.25 -6.26 -36.39
CA ASN A 51 16.00 -6.55 -37.10
C ASN A 51 15.05 -7.49 -36.32
N LYS A 52 15.05 -7.35 -34.98
CA LYS A 52 14.16 -8.05 -34.06
C LYS A 52 13.09 -7.06 -33.60
N THR A 53 11.86 -7.51 -33.63
CA THR A 53 10.74 -6.82 -32.98
C THR A 53 10.79 -7.12 -31.48
N GLN A 54 10.71 -6.08 -30.66
CA GLN A 54 10.48 -6.22 -29.23
C GLN A 54 9.14 -5.56 -28.89
N THR A 55 8.30 -6.27 -28.16
CA THR A 55 7.05 -5.73 -27.64
C THR A 55 7.35 -4.99 -26.34
N LEU A 56 7.21 -3.66 -26.36
CA LEU A 56 7.36 -2.82 -25.20
C LEU A 56 6.01 -2.23 -24.81
N LEU A 57 5.74 -2.19 -23.51
CA LEU A 57 4.57 -1.54 -22.96
C LEU A 57 4.82 -0.03 -22.92
N MET A 58 4.15 0.71 -23.80
CA MET A 58 4.23 2.16 -23.85
C MET A 58 2.95 2.78 -23.29
N LEU A 59 3.10 3.97 -22.72
CA LEU A 59 2.03 4.81 -22.23
C LEU A 59 1.22 5.34 -23.41
N LYS A 60 -0.08 5.02 -23.45
CA LYS A 60 -0.98 5.55 -24.48
C LYS A 60 -1.49 6.93 -24.06
N PRO A 61 -1.30 7.99 -24.85
CA PRO A 61 -1.97 9.25 -24.63
C PRO A 61 -3.48 9.04 -24.87
N ILE A 62 -4.29 9.19 -23.82
CA ILE A 62 -5.74 9.05 -23.91
C ILE A 62 -6.28 10.41 -24.33
N ASN A 63 -6.82 10.48 -25.55
CA ASN A 63 -7.32 11.72 -26.10
C ASN A 63 -8.66 12.11 -25.42
N GLU A 64 -8.68 13.28 -24.78
CA GLU A 64 -9.82 13.75 -23.97
C GLU A 64 -11.10 13.91 -24.79
N THR A 65 -10.97 14.27 -26.06
CA THR A 65 -12.10 14.51 -26.98
C THR A 65 -12.80 13.23 -27.46
N VAL A 66 -12.10 12.10 -27.46
CA VAL A 66 -12.63 10.82 -27.98
C VAL A 66 -13.19 9.96 -26.85
N HIS A 67 -12.52 9.94 -25.69
CA HIS A 67 -12.93 9.13 -24.55
C HIS A 67 -12.82 9.92 -23.23
N PRO A 68 -13.72 10.89 -22.99
CA PRO A 68 -13.63 11.79 -21.84
C PRO A 68 -13.75 11.04 -20.50
N THR A 69 -14.59 10.01 -20.43
CA THR A 69 -14.77 9.20 -19.21
C THR A 69 -13.54 8.37 -18.84
N VAL A 70 -12.88 7.77 -19.84
CA VAL A 70 -11.65 6.99 -19.65
C VAL A 70 -10.49 7.92 -19.26
N HIS A 71 -10.40 9.09 -19.89
CA HIS A 71 -9.40 10.11 -19.55
C HIS A 71 -9.54 10.57 -18.09
N GLN A 72 -10.75 10.92 -17.66
CA GLN A 72 -11.03 11.29 -16.26
C GLN A 72 -10.71 10.14 -15.31
N TYR A 73 -11.11 8.91 -15.64
CA TYR A 73 -10.82 7.74 -14.82
C TYR A 73 -9.33 7.50 -14.62
N VAL A 74 -8.53 7.53 -15.69
CA VAL A 74 -7.08 7.34 -15.63
C VAL A 74 -6.40 8.49 -14.89
N SER A 75 -6.80 9.75 -15.14
CA SER A 75 -6.24 10.93 -14.46
C SER A 75 -6.49 10.91 -12.95
N VAL A 76 -7.72 10.58 -12.53
CA VAL A 76 -8.06 10.44 -11.11
C VAL A 76 -7.32 9.26 -10.50
N SER A 77 -7.28 8.12 -11.19
CA SER A 77 -6.57 6.93 -10.70
C SER A 77 -5.08 7.18 -10.51
N LEU A 78 -4.44 7.95 -11.40
CA LEU A 78 -3.02 8.31 -11.27
C LEU A 78 -2.73 9.20 -10.05
N LYS A 79 -3.66 10.11 -9.72
CA LYS A 79 -3.54 10.94 -8.51
C LYS A 79 -3.79 10.13 -7.24
N VAL A 80 -4.75 9.21 -7.28
CA VAL A 80 -5.23 8.47 -6.09
C VAL A 80 -4.39 7.22 -5.80
N ALA A 81 -3.90 6.53 -6.82
CA ALA A 81 -3.11 5.31 -6.70
C ALA A 81 -1.93 5.42 -5.72
N PRO A 82 -1.02 6.40 -5.81
CA PRO A 82 0.11 6.51 -4.87
C PRO A 82 -0.36 6.72 -3.42
N HIS A 83 -1.50 7.39 -3.21
CA HIS A 83 -2.06 7.58 -1.88
C HIS A 83 -2.66 6.28 -1.32
N LEU A 84 -3.37 5.51 -2.14
CA LEU A 84 -3.94 4.22 -1.73
C LEU A 84 -2.89 3.13 -1.50
N THR A 85 -1.82 3.11 -2.30
CA THR A 85 -0.79 2.06 -2.24
C THR A 85 0.31 2.36 -1.23
N CYS A 86 0.66 3.64 -1.03
CA CYS A 86 1.75 4.04 -0.13
C CYS A 86 1.26 4.81 1.09
N THR A 87 0.57 5.95 0.90
CA THR A 87 0.28 6.87 2.01
C THR A 87 -0.68 6.29 3.04
N VAL A 88 -1.81 5.71 2.60
CA VAL A 88 -2.83 5.15 3.50
C VAL A 88 -2.30 3.95 4.28
N PRO A 89 -1.66 2.93 3.66
CA PRO A 89 -1.08 1.81 4.39
C PRO A 89 -0.02 2.26 5.40
N LEU A 90 0.81 3.25 5.04
CA LEU A 90 1.86 3.78 5.92
C LEU A 90 1.27 4.49 7.15
N ILE A 91 0.27 5.36 6.96
CA ILE A 91 -0.42 6.02 8.08
C ILE A 91 -1.10 4.99 8.98
N LEU A 92 -1.82 4.03 8.38
CA LEU A 92 -2.51 2.98 9.12
C LEU A 92 -1.52 2.14 9.94
N LEU A 93 -0.37 1.79 9.34
CA LEU A 93 0.72 1.10 10.02
C LEU A 93 1.26 1.92 11.20
N VAL A 94 1.61 3.19 11.02
CA VAL A 94 2.15 4.03 12.11
C VAL A 94 1.14 4.18 13.26
N VAL A 95 -0.12 4.47 12.96
CA VAL A 95 -1.17 4.66 13.98
C VAL A 95 -1.46 3.36 14.72
N LEU A 96 -1.65 2.24 14.02
CA LEU A 96 -1.93 0.95 14.66
C LEU A 96 -0.76 0.46 15.50
N ASN A 97 0.48 0.68 15.05
CA ASN A 97 1.68 0.24 15.76
C ASN A 97 2.04 1.13 16.96
N SER A 98 1.85 2.44 16.86
CA SER A 98 2.00 3.35 18.02
C SER A 98 0.98 3.03 19.11
N LEU A 99 -0.27 2.74 18.73
CA LEU A 99 -1.26 2.20 19.67
C LEU A 99 -0.80 0.88 20.27
N LEU A 100 -0.33 -0.07 19.44
CA LEU A 100 0.13 -1.37 19.92
C LEU A 100 1.26 -1.24 20.95
N LEU A 101 2.28 -0.42 20.66
CA LEU A 101 3.38 -0.14 21.57
C LEU A 101 2.91 0.52 22.86
N TYR A 102 1.95 1.45 22.79
CA TYR A 102 1.35 2.07 23.97
C TYR A 102 0.70 1.02 24.89
N TYR A 103 -0.14 0.13 24.34
CA TYR A 103 -0.80 -0.92 25.12
C TYR A 103 0.20 -1.96 25.66
N LEU A 104 1.22 -2.34 24.89
CA LEU A 104 2.28 -3.24 25.36
C LEU A 104 3.08 -2.62 26.51
N ARG A 105 3.40 -1.32 26.43
CA ARG A 105 4.07 -0.58 27.52
C ARG A 105 3.20 -0.48 28.76
N GLN A 106 1.90 -0.22 28.60
CA GLN A 106 0.95 -0.16 29.70
C GLN A 106 0.79 -1.52 30.39
N GLY A 107 0.62 -2.60 29.61
CA GLY A 107 0.62 -3.97 30.12
C GLY A 107 1.94 -4.35 30.79
N ARG A 108 3.06 -3.77 30.37
CA ARG A 108 4.38 -3.94 31.02
C ARG A 108 4.48 -3.29 32.38
N LYS A 109 3.99 -2.06 32.54
CA LYS A 109 3.93 -1.42 33.85
C LYS A 109 3.01 -2.17 34.81
N MET A 110 1.88 -2.68 34.32
CA MET A 110 0.90 -3.42 35.14
C MET A 110 1.39 -4.82 35.54
N SER A 111 2.14 -5.50 34.66
CA SER A 111 2.72 -6.82 34.93
C SER A 111 4.04 -6.77 35.71
N GLN A 112 4.79 -5.67 35.73
CA GLN A 112 5.94 -5.54 36.63
C GLN A 112 5.52 -5.53 38.11
N MET A 113 4.26 -5.20 38.42
CA MET A 113 3.66 -5.42 39.75
C MET A 113 3.32 -6.89 40.04
N VAL A 114 3.26 -7.76 39.03
CA VAL A 114 2.86 -9.17 39.16
C VAL A 114 3.98 -10.02 38.54
N ALA A 115 4.97 -10.34 39.36
CA ALA A 115 6.17 -11.08 38.98
C ALA A 115 5.85 -12.48 38.43
N ASN A 116 5.57 -12.60 37.13
CA ASN A 116 5.77 -13.81 36.36
C ASN A 116 5.74 -13.51 34.85
N VAL A 117 6.77 -13.94 34.14
CA VAL A 117 6.89 -13.77 32.69
C VAL A 117 6.03 -14.83 32.00
N ASN A 118 4.81 -14.47 31.60
CA ASN A 118 3.88 -15.38 30.94
C ASN A 118 4.29 -15.67 29.47
N PRO A 119 4.18 -16.92 28.98
CA PRO A 119 4.57 -17.34 27.62
C PRO A 119 3.75 -16.68 26.51
N SER A 120 2.51 -16.23 26.79
CA SER A 120 1.69 -15.45 25.86
C SER A 120 2.38 -14.17 25.38
N ARG A 121 3.26 -13.61 26.21
CA ARG A 121 3.96 -12.34 25.96
C ARG A 121 5.10 -12.46 24.95
N ILE A 122 5.75 -13.62 24.89
CA ILE A 122 6.81 -13.91 23.91
C ILE A 122 6.20 -13.97 22.51
N ILE A 123 4.99 -14.53 22.38
CA ILE A 123 4.25 -14.62 21.12
C ILE A 123 3.85 -13.21 20.66
N GLU A 124 3.32 -12.36 21.55
CA GLU A 124 2.98 -10.97 21.21
C GLU A 124 4.19 -10.14 20.74
N LEU A 125 5.35 -10.33 21.37
CA LEU A 125 6.58 -9.62 21.01
C LEU A 125 7.14 -10.11 19.66
N ARG A 126 7.06 -11.41 19.37
CA ARG A 126 7.39 -11.96 18.04
C ARG A 126 6.47 -11.42 16.95
N VAL A 127 5.16 -11.40 17.18
CA VAL A 127 4.20 -10.82 16.22
C VAL A 127 4.51 -9.35 15.99
N THR A 128 4.85 -8.59 17.04
CA THR A 128 5.23 -7.18 16.92
C THR A 128 6.50 -7.01 16.08
N LEU A 129 7.54 -7.83 16.31
CA LEU A 129 8.78 -7.78 15.53
C LEU A 129 8.55 -8.14 14.04
N ILE A 130 7.70 -9.13 13.75
CA ILE A 130 7.34 -9.48 12.37
C ILE A 130 6.65 -8.29 11.70
N VAL A 131 5.71 -7.64 12.38
CA VAL A 131 5.02 -6.45 11.86
C VAL A 131 5.99 -5.30 11.61
N VAL A 132 6.92 -5.03 12.53
CA VAL A 132 7.97 -4.00 12.36
C VAL A 132 8.89 -4.32 11.19
N SER A 133 9.28 -5.59 11.00
CA SER A 133 10.09 -6.03 9.87
C SER A 133 9.39 -5.78 8.53
N ILE A 134 8.11 -6.17 8.42
CA ILE A 134 7.28 -5.93 7.22
C ILE A 134 7.21 -4.43 6.91
N ILE A 135 7.10 -3.57 7.92
CA ILE A 135 7.09 -2.11 7.75
C ILE A 135 8.44 -1.60 7.24
N GLY A 136 9.53 -2.04 7.86
CA GLY A 136 10.89 -1.64 7.45
C GLY A 136 11.14 -1.98 5.99
N THR A 137 10.79 -3.20 5.58
CA THR A 137 10.89 -3.64 4.18
C THR A 137 9.98 -2.82 3.26
N PHE A 138 8.73 -2.57 3.65
CA PHE A 138 7.80 -1.76 2.85
C PHE A 138 8.33 -0.34 2.62
N LEU A 139 8.84 0.32 3.66
CA LEU A 139 9.41 1.66 3.55
C LEU A 139 10.63 1.66 2.63
N ILE A 140 11.56 0.72 2.79
CA ILE A 140 12.77 0.63 1.95
C ILE A 140 12.39 0.42 0.48
N CYS A 141 11.40 -0.43 0.20
CA CYS A 141 10.97 -0.71 -1.16
C CYS A 141 10.17 0.42 -1.80
N GLN A 142 9.35 1.16 -1.03
CA GLN A 142 8.44 2.17 -1.58
C GLN A 142 9.02 3.60 -1.58
N THR A 143 10.00 3.91 -0.73
CA THR A 143 10.60 5.24 -0.64
C THR A 143 11.21 5.71 -1.98
N PRO A 144 11.95 4.87 -2.74
CA PRO A 144 12.50 5.28 -4.04
C PRO A 144 11.41 5.69 -5.03
N SER A 145 10.30 4.94 -5.10
CA SER A 145 9.16 5.27 -5.96
C SER A 145 8.49 6.57 -5.52
N GLY A 146 8.29 6.77 -4.22
CA GLY A 146 7.70 8.01 -3.69
C GLY A 146 8.54 9.25 -3.95
N VAL A 147 9.87 9.14 -3.83
CA VAL A 147 10.81 10.25 -4.13
C VAL A 147 10.75 10.62 -5.60
N LEU A 148 10.67 9.64 -6.51
CA LEU A 148 10.54 9.91 -7.95
C LEU A 148 9.25 10.65 -8.29
N TYR A 149 8.11 10.25 -7.70
CA TYR A 149 6.83 10.96 -7.91
C TYR A 149 6.87 12.41 -7.43
N VAL A 150 7.47 12.68 -6.27
CA VAL A 150 7.61 14.05 -5.76
C VAL A 150 8.55 14.86 -6.64
N TRP A 151 9.68 14.28 -7.06
CA TRP A 151 10.64 14.93 -7.94
C TRP A 151 10.01 15.33 -9.28
N GLU A 152 9.28 14.43 -9.95
CA GLU A 152 8.59 14.73 -11.20
C GLU A 152 7.55 15.85 -11.03
N SER A 153 6.81 15.85 -9.91
CA SER A 153 5.84 16.92 -9.62
C SER A 153 6.49 18.30 -9.41
N MET A 154 7.69 18.34 -8.81
CA MET A 154 8.46 19.58 -8.66
C MET A 154 9.02 20.07 -9.99
N GLN A 155 9.51 19.15 -10.82
CA GLN A 155 10.03 19.47 -12.15
C GLN A 155 8.95 20.05 -13.06
N MET A 156 7.74 19.46 -13.08
CA MET A 156 6.61 19.95 -13.87
C MET A 156 6.11 21.32 -13.41
N ASN A 157 6.11 21.57 -12.10
CA ASN A 157 5.76 22.88 -11.55
C ASN A 157 6.81 23.95 -11.90
N ALA A 158 8.10 23.60 -11.92
CA ALA A 158 9.17 24.52 -12.31
C ALA A 158 9.12 24.89 -13.81
N SER A 159 8.77 23.94 -14.68
CA SER A 159 8.63 24.20 -16.12
C SER A 159 7.40 25.02 -16.51
N ASN A 160 6.33 24.99 -15.71
CA ASN A 160 5.12 25.80 -15.96
C ASN A 160 5.25 27.26 -15.49
N GLN A 161 6.37 27.65 -14.87
CA GLN A 161 6.67 29.02 -14.45
C GLN A 161 7.66 29.75 -15.38
N GLN A 162 8.04 29.14 -16.51
CA GLN A 162 8.79 29.77 -17.61
C GLN A 162 7.85 30.04 -18.80
#